data_AF-A0AAW2W286-F1
#
_entry.id   AF-A0AAW2W286-F1
#
_cell.length_a   1.000
_cell.length_b   1.000
_cell.length_c   1.000
_cell.angle_alpha   90.00
_cell.angle_beta   90.00
_cell.angle_gamma   90.00
#
_symmetry.space_group_name_H-M   'P 1'
#
loop_
_entity.id
_entity.type
_entity.pdbx_description
1 polymer ?
#
loop_
_entity_poly.entity_id
_entity_poly.type
_entity_poly.pdbx_seq_one_letter_code
_entity_poly.pdbx_strand_id
1 'polypeptide(L)'
;MQNLGRGGPGLLSINGVPEARTLRQTLLPLAQKLALLDHDDRKRILKDHNLGSDVPLKNLDRIVSSFAMQMKYDQEFNVKVKSNEMDSEVDGGEFKDLGLAFQELGFCMMELGLCLARVCDKLIGGCELEQSLLHSGTAKGRLIHYHSVTDNVAMKEAASRKRPVEG
;
A
#
# COMPACT_ATOMS: atom_id res chain seq x y z
N MET A 1 -26.15 18.69 -2.87
CA MET A 1 -24.90 18.20 -3.49
C MET A 1 -25.24 17.63 -4.85
N GLN A 2 -24.92 18.34 -5.93
CA GLN A 2 -25.14 17.82 -7.28
C GLN A 2 -23.99 16.87 -7.66
N ASN A 3 -24.37 15.59 -7.80
CA ASN A 3 -23.70 14.50 -8.51
C ASN A 3 -22.40 13.91 -7.89
N LEU A 4 -22.56 12.85 -7.09
CA LEU A 4 -21.54 11.79 -6.90
C LEU A 4 -21.71 10.63 -7.90
N GLY A 5 -22.78 10.64 -8.71
CA GLY A 5 -23.11 9.60 -9.69
C GLY A 5 -22.60 9.89 -11.11
N ARG A 6 -23.17 9.21 -12.12
CA ARG A 6 -22.77 9.23 -13.55
C ARG A 6 -22.50 10.61 -14.16
N GLY A 7 -23.14 11.66 -13.66
CA GLY A 7 -22.99 13.05 -14.16
C GLY A 7 -22.11 13.95 -13.30
N GLY A 8 -21.33 13.39 -12.37
CA GLY A 8 -20.45 14.11 -11.46
C GLY A 8 -19.00 13.66 -11.55
N PRO A 9 -18.08 14.26 -10.79
CA PRO A 9 -16.65 13.92 -10.83
C PRO A 9 -16.35 12.48 -10.39
N GLY A 10 -17.31 11.78 -9.77
CA GLY A 10 -17.09 10.45 -9.20
C GLY A 10 -16.07 10.43 -8.07
N LEU A 11 -15.76 11.60 -7.50
CA LEU A 11 -14.79 11.78 -6.43
C LEU A 11 -15.51 12.08 -5.12
N LEU A 12 -15.11 11.37 -4.07
CA LEU A 12 -15.54 11.60 -2.71
C LEU A 12 -14.32 11.97 -1.86
N SER A 13 -14.40 13.08 -1.14
CA SER A 13 -13.40 13.46 -0.15
C SER A 13 -13.95 13.18 1.23
N ILE A 14 -13.20 12.42 2.03
CA ILE A 14 -13.55 12.08 3.40
C ILE A 14 -12.47 12.63 4.32
N ASN A 15 -12.89 13.42 5.30
CA ASN A 15 -12.02 14.04 6.29
C ASN A 15 -12.15 13.32 7.63
N GLY A 16 -11.13 13.49 8.48
CA GLY A 16 -11.17 12.95 9.85
C GLY A 16 -11.01 11.43 9.94
N VAL A 17 -10.40 10.79 8.93
CA VAL A 17 -10.03 9.37 9.02
C VAL A 17 -8.91 9.21 10.04
N PRO A 18 -9.13 8.51 11.17
CA PRO A 18 -8.11 8.34 12.22
C PRO A 18 -6.83 7.72 11.67
N GLU A 19 -5.67 8.16 12.17
CA GLU A 19 -4.31 7.68 11.82
C GLU A 19 -3.89 7.73 10.34
N ALA A 20 -4.81 7.86 9.39
CA ALA A 20 -4.52 7.81 7.96
C ALA A 20 -3.52 8.88 7.51
N ARG A 21 -3.54 10.07 8.13
CA ARG A 21 -2.56 11.12 7.82
C ARG A 21 -1.16 10.71 8.27
N THR A 22 -1.01 10.28 9.51
CA THR A 22 0.26 9.86 10.11
C THR A 22 0.86 8.70 9.32
N LEU A 23 0.05 7.65 9.07
CA LEU A 23 0.46 6.48 8.30
C LEU A 23 0.90 6.84 6.88
N ARG A 24 0.18 7.74 6.19
CA ARG A 24 0.58 8.22 4.86
C ARG A 24 1.89 9.00 4.89
N GLN A 25 2.10 9.84 5.89
CA GLN A 25 3.36 10.60 6.04
C GLN A 25 4.55 9.66 6.26
N THR A 26 4.34 8.54 6.94
CA THR A 26 5.35 7.48 7.11
C THR A 26 5.58 6.69 5.82
N LEU A 27 4.51 6.23 5.16
CA LEU A 27 4.60 5.28 4.04
C LEU A 27 5.05 5.90 2.71
N LEU A 28 4.64 7.13 2.41
CA LEU A 28 4.93 7.75 1.11
C LEU A 28 6.44 7.92 0.86
N PRO A 29 7.26 8.40 1.81
CA PRO A 29 8.71 8.42 1.64
C PRO A 29 9.32 7.02 1.46
N LEU A 30 8.80 6.00 2.15
CA LEU A 30 9.29 4.63 2.03
C LEU A 30 9.05 4.06 0.62
N ALA A 31 7.95 4.45 -0.04
CA ALA A 31 7.67 4.07 -1.42
C ALA A 31 8.80 4.49 -2.37
N GLN A 32 9.28 5.72 -2.24
CA GLN A 32 10.39 6.23 -3.05
C GLN A 32 11.68 5.47 -2.73
N LYS A 33 12.01 5.33 -1.44
CA LYS A 33 13.24 4.63 -1.02
C LYS A 33 13.25 3.20 -1.54
N LEU A 34 12.16 2.45 -1.36
CA LEU A 34 11.98 1.11 -1.93
C LEU A 34 12.14 1.09 -3.46
N ALA A 35 11.65 2.09 -4.16
CA ALA A 35 11.71 2.15 -5.62
C ALA A 35 13.16 2.29 -6.15
N LEU A 36 14.00 2.96 -5.37
CA LEU A 36 15.40 3.27 -5.70
C LEU A 36 16.40 2.22 -5.19
N LEU A 37 15.99 1.33 -4.29
CA LEU A 37 16.80 0.18 -3.89
C LEU A 37 17.14 -0.71 -5.09
N ASP A 38 18.29 -1.39 -4.98
CA ASP A 38 18.63 -2.43 -5.94
C ASP A 38 17.70 -3.64 -5.83
N HIS A 39 17.81 -4.52 -6.82
CA HIS A 39 16.90 -5.64 -6.97
C HIS A 39 16.89 -6.57 -5.74
N ASP A 40 18.04 -6.88 -5.15
CA ASP A 40 18.14 -7.94 -4.14
C ASP A 40 17.69 -7.43 -2.77
N ASP A 41 18.12 -6.23 -2.39
CA ASP A 41 17.66 -5.57 -1.16
C ASP A 41 16.15 -5.33 -1.18
N ARG A 42 15.64 -4.81 -2.30
CA ARG A 42 14.20 -4.61 -2.46
C ARG A 42 13.45 -5.94 -2.40
N LYS A 43 13.93 -7.00 -3.06
CA LYS A 43 13.27 -8.30 -3.04
C LYS A 43 13.22 -8.88 -1.62
N ARG A 44 14.29 -8.70 -0.83
CA ARG A 44 14.34 -9.09 0.59
C ARG A 44 13.29 -8.33 1.39
N ILE A 45 13.31 -7.00 1.35
CA ILE A 45 12.37 -6.16 2.12
C ILE A 45 10.91 -6.44 1.73
N LEU A 46 10.61 -6.60 0.44
CA LEU A 46 9.26 -6.94 -0.01
C LEU A 46 8.80 -8.28 0.58
N LYS A 47 9.68 -9.29 0.61
CA LYS A 47 9.38 -10.59 1.22
C LYS A 47 9.14 -10.46 2.73
N ASP A 48 10.02 -9.75 3.43
CA ASP A 48 9.97 -9.60 4.89
C ASP A 48 8.71 -8.88 5.37
N HIS A 49 8.15 -7.99 4.53
CA HIS A 49 6.94 -7.23 4.83
C HIS A 49 5.69 -7.70 4.06
N ASN A 50 5.69 -8.92 3.49
CA ASN A 50 4.55 -9.50 2.77
C ASN A 50 4.01 -8.62 1.62
N LEU A 51 4.92 -7.95 0.91
CA LEU A 51 4.64 -7.13 -0.26
C LEU A 51 5.02 -7.85 -1.56
N GLY A 52 4.20 -7.68 -2.58
CA GLY A 52 4.48 -8.03 -3.96
C GLY A 52 4.78 -6.81 -4.82
N SER A 53 4.99 -7.03 -6.12
CA SER A 53 5.05 -5.96 -7.13
C SER A 53 4.12 -6.26 -8.29
N ASP A 54 3.39 -5.24 -8.75
CA ASP A 54 2.53 -5.34 -9.93
C ASP A 54 3.29 -5.01 -11.24
N VAL A 55 4.55 -4.58 -11.14
CA VAL A 55 5.38 -4.17 -12.29
C VAL A 55 6.73 -4.90 -12.32
N PRO A 56 7.32 -5.12 -13.51
CA PRO A 56 8.65 -5.71 -13.63
C PRO A 56 9.71 -4.87 -12.92
N LEU A 57 10.28 -5.40 -11.85
CA LEU A 57 11.26 -4.70 -11.01
C LEU A 57 12.67 -4.66 -11.62
N LYS A 58 12.95 -5.52 -12.60
CA LYS A 58 14.24 -5.58 -13.31
C LYS A 58 14.37 -4.56 -14.44
N ASN A 59 13.25 -3.99 -14.92
CA ASN A 59 13.28 -2.97 -15.95
C ASN A 59 13.75 -1.63 -15.35
N LEU A 60 14.87 -1.09 -15.83
CA LEU A 60 15.44 0.18 -15.39
C LEU A 60 14.80 1.40 -16.06
N ASP A 61 14.06 1.20 -17.16
CA ASP A 61 13.29 2.25 -17.84
C ASP A 61 11.83 2.30 -17.35
N ARG A 62 11.52 1.63 -16.24
CA ARG A 62 10.20 1.71 -15.62
C ARG A 62 9.96 3.15 -15.14
N ILE A 63 8.78 3.68 -15.44
CA ILE A 63 8.35 5.01 -14.98
C ILE A 63 7.62 4.97 -13.64
N VAL A 64 7.40 3.76 -13.11
CA VAL A 64 6.62 3.53 -11.90
C VAL A 64 7.13 2.29 -11.18
N SER A 65 7.14 2.35 -9.85
CA SER A 65 7.22 1.19 -8.96
C SER A 65 5.89 1.05 -8.22
N SER A 66 5.33 -0.15 -8.16
CA SER A 66 4.06 -0.42 -7.47
C SER A 66 4.22 -1.63 -6.56
N PHE A 67 4.15 -1.40 -5.26
CA PHE A 67 4.25 -2.44 -4.22
C PHE A 67 2.86 -2.76 -3.69
N ALA A 68 2.49 -4.03 -3.67
CA ALA A 68 1.12 -4.44 -3.40
C ALA A 68 1.02 -5.39 -2.21
N MET A 69 0.01 -5.19 -1.37
CA MET A 69 -0.33 -6.10 -0.28
C MET A 69 -1.78 -6.56 -0.47
N GLN A 70 -1.99 -7.87 -0.45
CA GLN A 70 -3.33 -8.43 -0.35
C GLN A 70 -3.70 -8.56 1.12
N MET A 71 -4.82 -7.95 1.48
CA MET A 71 -5.34 -7.90 2.84
C MET A 71 -6.63 -8.71 2.91
N LYS A 72 -6.86 -9.30 4.08
CA LYS A 72 -8.11 -10.01 4.36
C LYS A 72 -8.81 -9.34 5.53
N TYR A 73 -10.12 -9.26 5.42
CA TYR A 73 -10.97 -8.84 6.52
C TYR A 73 -11.25 -10.08 7.37
N ASP A 74 -10.50 -10.27 8.46
CA ASP A 74 -10.82 -11.27 9.49
C ASP A 74 -11.05 -10.57 10.84
N GLN A 75 -11.93 -11.15 11.67
CA GLN A 75 -12.21 -10.65 13.02
C GLN A 75 -11.05 -10.92 14.00
N GLU A 76 -10.10 -11.79 13.64
CA GLU A 76 -8.94 -12.15 14.48
C GLU A 76 -7.87 -11.04 14.51
N PHE A 77 -7.92 -10.08 13.59
CA PHE A 77 -6.92 -9.02 13.50
C PHE A 77 -7.00 -8.00 14.65
N ASN A 78 -8.19 -7.75 15.19
CA ASN A 78 -8.36 -6.90 16.40
C ASN A 78 -7.60 -7.48 17.62
N VAL A 79 -7.33 -8.79 17.61
CA VAL A 79 -6.53 -9.48 18.61
C VAL A 79 -5.03 -9.44 18.23
N LYS A 80 -4.69 -9.57 16.94
CA LYS A 80 -3.29 -9.55 16.46
C LYS A 80 -2.59 -8.19 16.58
N VAL A 81 -3.28 -7.08 16.37
CA VAL A 81 -2.73 -5.72 16.58
C VAL A 81 -2.35 -5.50 18.04
N LYS A 82 -3.13 -6.07 18.97
CA LYS A 82 -2.83 -6.00 20.41
C LYS A 82 -1.74 -6.97 20.86
N SER A 83 -1.50 -8.07 20.13
CA SER A 83 -0.50 -9.07 20.49
C SER A 83 0.86 -8.89 19.80
N ASN A 84 0.94 -8.09 18.72
CA ASN A 84 2.19 -7.84 17.98
C ASN A 84 3.16 -6.85 18.66
N GLU A 85 2.92 -6.47 19.93
CA GLU A 85 3.97 -5.94 20.81
C GLU A 85 5.06 -7.00 21.11
N MET A 86 4.87 -8.25 20.67
CA MET A 86 5.82 -9.36 20.90
C MET A 86 6.58 -9.74 19.61
N ASP A 87 7.79 -9.19 19.51
CA ASP A 87 9.02 -9.92 19.16
C ASP A 87 9.14 -10.58 17.77
N SER A 88 9.20 -9.75 16.72
CA SER A 88 9.94 -10.10 15.52
C SER A 88 11.06 -9.08 15.31
N GLU A 89 12.25 -9.40 15.84
CA GLU A 89 13.51 -8.71 15.53
C GLU A 89 13.87 -8.89 14.05
N VAL A 90 13.09 -8.31 13.15
CA VAL A 90 13.52 -8.09 11.78
C VAL A 90 14.46 -6.89 11.86
N ASP A 91 15.74 -7.08 11.53
CA ASP A 91 16.71 -6.00 11.29
C ASP A 91 16.29 -5.25 10.01
N GLY A 92 15.16 -4.54 10.10
CA GLY A 92 14.50 -3.86 8.99
C GLY A 92 15.01 -2.45 8.78
N GLY A 93 15.97 -1.98 9.59
CA GLY A 93 16.46 -0.61 9.57
C GLY A 93 15.31 0.40 9.54
N GLU A 94 15.28 1.25 8.51
CA GLU A 94 14.22 2.23 8.28
C GLU A 94 12.88 1.65 7.78
N PHE A 95 12.85 0.39 7.33
CA PHE A 95 11.67 -0.30 6.82
C PHE A 95 10.99 -1.22 7.84
N LYS A 96 11.52 -1.34 9.07
CA LYS A 96 11.02 -2.29 10.08
C LYS A 96 9.49 -2.28 10.26
N ASP A 97 8.87 -1.10 10.18
CA ASP A 97 7.42 -0.93 10.38
C ASP A 97 6.63 -0.85 9.06
N LEU A 98 7.26 -1.01 7.89
CA LEU A 98 6.65 -0.85 6.58
C LEU A 98 5.40 -1.73 6.41
N GLY A 99 5.55 -3.03 6.68
CA GLY A 99 4.46 -3.99 6.56
C GLY A 99 3.30 -3.65 7.47
N LEU A 100 3.59 -3.39 8.75
CA LEU A 100 2.59 -3.06 9.77
C LEU A 100 1.86 -1.76 9.43
N ALA A 101 2.59 -0.66 9.18
CA ALA A 101 1.99 0.62 8.86
C ALA A 101 1.14 0.58 7.58
N PHE A 102 1.60 -0.16 6.56
CA PHE A 102 0.83 -0.29 5.31
C PHE A 102 -0.43 -1.11 5.51
N GLN A 103 -0.37 -2.13 6.36
CA GLN A 103 -1.51 -2.94 6.75
C GLN A 103 -2.52 -2.12 7.57
N GLU A 104 -2.07 -1.37 8.56
CA GLU A 104 -2.91 -0.47 9.38
C GLU A 104 -3.64 0.56 8.51
N LEU A 105 -2.94 1.20 7.56
CA LEU A 105 -3.57 2.13 6.63
C LEU A 105 -4.63 1.43 5.78
N GLY A 106 -4.34 0.21 5.33
CA GLY A 106 -5.28 -0.63 4.61
C GLY A 106 -6.56 -0.87 5.40
N PHE A 107 -6.47 -1.19 6.68
CA PHE A 107 -7.63 -1.36 7.56
C PHE A 107 -8.42 -0.07 7.74
N CYS A 108 -7.77 1.08 7.94
CA CYS A 108 -8.45 2.37 7.97
C CYS A 108 -9.29 2.60 6.70
N MET A 109 -8.76 2.21 5.53
CA MET A 109 -9.48 2.32 4.26
C MET A 109 -10.60 1.30 4.10
N MET A 110 -10.43 0.08 4.63
CA MET A 110 -11.47 -0.97 4.62
C MET A 110 -12.67 -0.60 5.49
N GLU A 111 -12.43 -0.17 6.74
CA GLU A 111 -13.48 0.34 7.64
C GLU A 111 -14.24 1.49 7.01
N LEU A 112 -13.51 2.39 6.34
CA LEU A 112 -14.10 3.51 5.63
C LEU A 112 -14.96 3.05 4.45
N GLY A 113 -14.49 2.05 3.70
CA GLY A 113 -15.24 1.42 2.61
C GLY A 113 -16.54 0.77 3.10
N LEU A 114 -16.51 0.07 4.23
CA LEU A 114 -17.71 -0.51 4.87
C LEU A 114 -18.68 0.57 5.35
N CYS A 115 -18.19 1.62 6.00
CA CYS A 115 -19.05 2.76 6.38
C CYS A 115 -19.73 3.38 5.17
N LEU A 116 -18.99 3.58 4.07
CA LEU A 116 -19.53 4.13 2.84
C LEU A 116 -20.56 3.17 2.23
N ALA A 117 -20.27 1.87 2.18
CA ALA A 117 -21.19 0.85 1.67
C ALA A 117 -22.52 0.86 2.43
N ARG A 118 -22.47 0.93 3.77
CA ARG A 118 -23.65 1.03 4.63
C ARG A 118 -24.49 2.28 4.35
N VAL A 119 -23.85 3.41 4.06
CA VAL A 119 -24.55 4.65 3.68
C VAL A 119 -25.22 4.48 2.31
N CYS A 120 -24.52 3.89 1.35
CA CYS A 120 -25.06 3.58 0.02
C CYS A 120 -26.26 2.64 0.12
N ASP A 121 -26.17 1.55 0.89
CA ASP A 121 -27.26 0.60 1.11
C ASP A 121 -28.52 1.28 1.66
N LYS A 122 -28.36 2.24 2.58
CA LYS A 122 -29.47 3.01 3.16
C LYS A 122 -30.09 4.01 2.18
N LEU A 123 -29.28 4.65 1.34
CA LEU A 123 -29.72 5.74 0.47
C LEU A 123 -30.22 5.28 -0.90
N ILE A 124 -29.61 4.23 -1.45
CA ILE A 124 -29.90 3.71 -2.79
C ILE A 124 -30.88 2.53 -2.72
N GLY A 125 -30.92 1.82 -1.58
CA GLY A 125 -31.63 0.55 -1.42
C GLY A 125 -30.78 -0.65 -1.84
N GLY A 126 -31.27 -1.85 -1.62
CA GLY A 126 -30.57 -3.11 -1.94
C GLY A 126 -29.99 -3.83 -0.72
N CYS A 127 -29.45 -3.11 0.26
CA CYS A 127 -28.94 -3.67 1.54
C CYS A 127 -27.93 -4.83 1.38
N GLU A 128 -27.19 -4.86 0.27
CA GLU A 128 -26.33 -5.97 -0.11
C GLU A 128 -24.85 -5.57 -0.26
N LEU A 129 -24.54 -4.27 -0.36
CA LEU A 129 -23.17 -3.82 -0.65
C LEU A 129 -22.23 -4.07 0.52
N GLU A 130 -22.63 -3.69 1.74
CA GLU A 130 -21.83 -3.96 2.95
C GLU A 130 -21.60 -5.47 3.11
N GLN A 131 -22.66 -6.28 2.97
CA GLN A 131 -22.59 -7.74 3.10
C GLN A 131 -21.70 -8.36 2.02
N SER A 132 -21.77 -7.87 0.79
CA SER A 132 -20.93 -8.35 -0.31
C SER A 132 -19.45 -8.06 -0.06
N LEU A 133 -19.11 -6.89 0.49
CA LEU A 133 -17.74 -6.55 0.86
C LEU A 133 -17.23 -7.43 2.02
N LEU A 134 -18.05 -7.63 3.06
CA LEU A 134 -17.72 -8.51 4.18
C LEU A 134 -17.55 -9.96 3.73
N HIS A 135 -18.44 -10.45 2.86
CA HIS A 135 -18.38 -11.81 2.34
C HIS A 135 -17.16 -12.04 1.43
N SER A 136 -16.82 -11.05 0.59
CA SER A 136 -15.60 -11.10 -0.20
C SER A 136 -14.38 -11.14 0.72
N GLY A 137 -14.37 -10.31 1.77
CA GLY A 137 -13.32 -10.29 2.78
C GLY A 137 -11.93 -10.00 2.23
N THR A 138 -11.83 -9.41 1.03
CA THR A 138 -10.55 -9.13 0.37
C THR A 138 -10.38 -7.64 0.08
N ALA A 139 -9.16 -7.17 0.26
CA ALA A 139 -8.72 -5.86 -0.20
C ALA A 139 -7.30 -5.96 -0.77
N LYS A 140 -6.94 -4.99 -1.62
CA LYS A 140 -5.58 -4.88 -2.15
C LYS A 140 -5.11 -3.44 -2.02
N GLY A 141 -4.10 -3.23 -1.19
CA GLY A 141 -3.39 -1.96 -1.07
C GLY A 141 -2.27 -1.87 -2.10
N ARG A 142 -2.05 -0.69 -2.68
CA ARG A 142 -0.89 -0.40 -3.52
C ARG A 142 -0.15 0.85 -3.04
N LEU A 143 1.14 0.71 -2.80
CA LEU A 143 2.07 1.80 -2.54
C LEU A 143 2.84 2.08 -3.83
N ILE A 144 2.57 3.23 -4.43
CA ILE A 144 3.02 3.56 -5.80
C ILE A 144 3.95 4.75 -5.75
N HIS A 145 5.13 4.62 -6.38
CA HIS A 145 6.05 5.72 -6.64
C HIS A 145 6.20 5.93 -8.15
N TYR A 146 5.89 7.14 -8.62
CA TYR A 146 6.16 7.56 -10.00
C TYR A 146 7.56 8.16 -10.07
N HIS A 147 8.35 7.68 -11.02
CA HIS A 147 9.77 8.02 -11.09
C HIS A 147 9.95 9.38 -11.74
N SER A 148 10.71 10.22 -11.07
CA SER A 148 11.23 11.46 -11.65
C SER A 148 12.38 11.17 -12.63
N VAL A 149 12.76 12.17 -13.42
CA VAL A 149 13.97 12.09 -14.27
C VAL A 149 15.21 11.78 -13.43
N THR A 150 15.32 12.39 -12.24
CA THR A 150 16.43 12.16 -11.30
C THR A 150 16.44 10.75 -10.74
N ASP A 151 15.28 10.16 -10.44
CA ASP A 151 15.18 8.76 -9.98
C ASP A 151 15.72 7.81 -11.04
N ASN A 152 15.36 8.03 -12.31
CA ASN A 152 15.81 7.21 -13.43
C ASN A 152 17.32 7.25 -13.63
N VAL A 153 17.92 8.44 -13.50
CA VAL A 153 19.38 8.60 -13.56
C VAL A 153 20.05 7.85 -12.41
N ALA A 154 19.58 8.05 -11.17
CA ALA A 154 20.13 7.40 -9.99
C ALA A 154 20.08 5.86 -10.08
N MET A 155 18.95 5.31 -10.54
CA MET A 155 18.79 3.87 -10.73
C MET A 155 19.76 3.30 -11.78
N LYS A 156 19.96 4.01 -12.90
CA LYS A 156 20.89 3.59 -13.97
C LYS A 156 22.34 3.65 -13.51
N GLU A 157 22.73 4.71 -12.80
CA GLU A 157 24.06 4.84 -12.21
C GLU A 157 24.35 3.73 -11.20
N ALA A 158 23.42 3.48 -10.26
CA ALA A 158 23.56 2.42 -9.27
C ALA A 158 23.71 1.04 -9.93
N ALA A 159 22.97 0.77 -11.00
CA ALA A 159 23.08 -0.48 -11.75
C ALA A 159 24.41 -0.61 -12.52
N SER A 160 24.98 0.50 -13.00
CA SER A 160 26.28 0.50 -13.70
C SER A 160 27.45 0.19 -12.77
N ARG A 161 27.43 0.70 -11.52
CA ARG A 161 28.49 0.48 -10.53
C ARG A 161 28.58 -0.96 -10.03
N LYS A 162 27.51 -1.76 -10.17
CA LYS A 162 27.46 -3.17 -9.75
C LYS A 162 27.90 -4.16 -10.83
N ARG A 163 28.10 -3.74 -12.09
CA ARG A 163 28.64 -4.63 -13.13
C ARG A 163 30.15 -4.78 -12.92
N PRO A 164 30.69 -6.00 -12.73
CA PRO A 164 32.14 -6.19 -12.75
C PRO A 164 32.65 -5.73 -14.12
N VAL A 165 33.78 -5.03 -14.12
CA VAL A 165 34.56 -4.83 -15.34
C VAL A 165 35.04 -6.22 -15.74
N GLU A 166 34.39 -6.85 -16.70
CA GLU A 166 34.95 -8.02 -17.39
C GLU A 166 36.20 -7.52 -18.13
N GLY A 167 37.37 -7.85 -17.59
CA GLY A 167 38.68 -7.67 -18.21
C GLY A 167 39.10 -8.90 -18.98
#